data_AF-A0A154PCY3-F1
#
_entry.id   AF-A0A154PCY3-F1
#
_cell.length_a   1.000
_cell.length_b   1.000
_cell.length_c   1.000
_cell.angle_alpha   90.00
_cell.angle_beta   90.00
_cell.angle_gamma   90.00
#
_symmetry.space_group_name_H-M   'P 1'
#
loop_
_entity.id
_entity.type
_entity.pdbx_description
1 polymer ?
#
loop_
_entity_poly.entity_id
_entity_poly.type
_entity_poly.pdbx_seq_one_letter_code
_entity_poly.pdbx_strand_id
1 'polypeptide(L)'
;LQAYHSSFVESNGNIGNMALLPIRTHFRGPAHPSNPKDRDIIDEALYFFKANVFFRTYEIKSEADRVLIYITLYITECLKRLQKCATQAQANTEMYSLAISKFDIPGDPGFPLNSVYAKPSNPMDADTMRQYLQQIRQETGVRLIEKVYGEDGKPSKWWLCFAKKKFMDKSLSGPGK
;
A
#
# COMPACT_ATOMS: atom_id res chain seq x y z
N LEU A 1 8.17 16.69 14.85
CA LEU A 1 8.55 15.42 14.18
C LEU A 1 8.26 15.59 12.70
N GLN A 2 9.14 15.11 11.82
CA GLN A 2 8.90 15.06 10.37
C GLN A 2 8.46 13.66 9.97
N ALA A 3 7.66 13.56 8.90
CA ALA A 3 7.27 12.27 8.34
C ALA A 3 8.49 11.59 7.69
N TYR A 4 8.48 10.26 7.64
CA TYR A 4 9.52 9.48 6.97
C TYR A 4 9.20 9.38 5.48
N HIS A 5 10.19 9.70 4.65
CA HIS A 5 10.09 9.70 3.19
C HIS A 5 10.78 8.49 2.57
N SER A 6 10.38 8.17 1.35
CA SER A 6 11.04 7.11 0.61
C SER A 6 12.47 7.50 0.25
N SER A 7 13.38 6.56 0.44
CA SER A 7 14.79 6.66 0.05
C SER A 7 15.07 6.19 -1.38
N PHE A 8 14.08 5.60 -2.07
CA PHE A 8 14.23 5.14 -3.44
C PHE A 8 14.28 6.31 -4.42
N VAL A 9 15.33 6.33 -5.23
CA VAL A 9 15.55 7.35 -6.27
C VAL A 9 15.42 6.76 -7.67
N GLU A 10 15.83 5.50 -7.86
CA GLU A 10 15.76 4.81 -9.15
C GLU A 10 14.38 4.17 -9.34
N SER A 11 13.73 4.50 -10.46
CA SER A 11 12.50 3.87 -10.92
C SER A 11 12.65 3.43 -12.38
N ASN A 12 11.84 2.45 -12.80
CA ASN A 12 11.84 1.97 -14.18
C ASN A 12 10.94 2.83 -15.09
N GLY A 13 10.71 4.08 -14.68
CA GLY A 13 9.74 5.00 -15.25
C GLY A 13 8.65 5.36 -14.24
N ASN A 14 7.65 6.09 -14.74
CA ASN A 14 6.51 6.55 -13.95
C ASN A 14 5.20 6.16 -14.63
N ILE A 15 4.16 5.92 -13.82
CA ILE A 15 2.78 5.80 -14.30
C ILE A 15 1.98 6.94 -13.68
N GLY A 16 1.55 7.89 -14.52
CA GLY A 16 1.14 9.20 -14.03
C GLY A 16 2.31 9.90 -13.34
N ASN A 17 2.13 10.29 -12.08
CA ASN A 17 3.18 10.83 -11.21
C ASN A 17 3.55 9.86 -10.07
N MET A 18 3.39 8.55 -10.28
CA MET A 18 3.86 7.53 -9.34
C MET A 18 5.09 6.85 -9.94
N ALA A 19 6.13 6.65 -9.12
CA ALA A 19 7.29 5.87 -9.53
C ALA A 19 6.89 4.41 -9.76
N LEU A 20 7.29 3.84 -10.90
CA LEU A 20 7.18 2.41 -11.16
C LEU A 20 8.39 1.69 -10.57
N LEU A 21 8.33 1.46 -9.26
CA LEU A 21 9.44 0.87 -8.49
C LEU A 21 9.44 -0.67 -8.62
N PRO A 22 10.62 -1.30 -8.78
CA PRO A 22 10.77 -2.74 -8.64
C PRO A 22 10.32 -3.24 -7.26
N ILE A 23 9.67 -4.40 -7.21
CA ILE A 23 9.28 -5.05 -5.95
C ILE A 23 9.59 -6.55 -5.98
N ARG A 24 9.89 -7.11 -4.81
CA ARG A 24 10.16 -8.53 -4.63
C ARG A 24 8.84 -9.28 -4.52
N THR A 25 8.34 -9.83 -5.61
CA THR A 25 7.02 -10.46 -5.60
C THR A 25 6.95 -11.68 -6.52
N HIS A 26 6.07 -12.61 -6.15
CA HIS A 26 5.67 -13.73 -7.02
C HIS A 26 4.36 -13.43 -7.77
N PHE A 27 3.70 -12.32 -7.48
CA PHE A 27 2.47 -11.90 -8.14
C PHE A 27 2.77 -11.29 -9.51
N ARG A 28 1.94 -11.61 -10.49
CA ARG A 28 2.04 -11.02 -11.84
C ARG A 28 1.68 -9.54 -11.80
N GLY A 29 2.40 -8.75 -12.59
CA GLY A 29 2.11 -7.33 -12.76
C GLY A 29 3.27 -6.61 -13.45
N PRO A 30 3.13 -5.29 -13.67
CA PRO A 30 4.07 -4.49 -14.44
C PRO A 30 5.32 -4.08 -13.66
N ALA A 31 5.39 -4.33 -12.34
CA ALA A 31 6.59 -4.03 -11.58
C ALA A 31 7.74 -4.95 -12.03
N HIS A 32 8.91 -4.35 -12.25
CA HIS A 32 10.09 -5.15 -12.54
C HIS A 32 10.49 -5.99 -11.31
N PRO A 33 10.96 -7.23 -11.51
CA PRO A 33 11.45 -8.05 -10.41
C PRO A 33 12.66 -7.37 -9.78
N SER A 34 12.64 -7.16 -8.46
CA SER A 34 13.84 -6.78 -7.72
C SER A 34 14.65 -8.03 -7.32
N ASN A 35 15.92 -7.83 -6.97
CA ASN A 35 16.74 -8.90 -6.40
C ASN A 35 16.11 -9.35 -5.06
N PRO A 36 15.92 -10.67 -4.82
CA PRO A 36 15.32 -11.17 -3.58
C PRO A 36 16.00 -10.74 -2.29
N LYS A 37 17.27 -10.31 -2.35
CA LYS A 37 18.05 -9.85 -1.19
C LYS A 37 17.87 -8.36 -0.90
N ASP A 38 17.36 -7.59 -1.85
CA ASP A 38 17.23 -6.15 -1.72
C ASP A 38 15.91 -5.79 -1.03
N ARG A 39 15.94 -4.72 -0.24
CA ARG A 39 14.71 -4.11 0.29
C ARG A 39 13.98 -3.38 -0.82
N ASP A 40 12.66 -3.42 -0.78
CA ASP A 40 11.81 -2.67 -1.70
C ASP A 40 10.90 -1.65 -0.97
N ILE A 41 10.08 -0.94 -1.75
CA ILE A 41 9.17 0.09 -1.24
C ILE A 41 8.12 -0.45 -0.25
N ILE A 42 7.77 -1.74 -0.34
CA ILE A 42 6.80 -2.36 0.58
C ILE A 42 7.47 -2.59 1.93
N ASP A 43 8.73 -3.04 1.95
CA ASP A 43 9.51 -3.15 3.20
C ASP A 43 9.68 -1.79 3.87
N GLU A 44 9.98 -0.76 3.09
CA GLU A 44 10.10 0.63 3.58
C GLU A 44 8.78 1.15 4.16
N ALA A 45 7.66 0.91 3.47
CA ALA A 45 6.33 1.29 3.95
C ALA A 45 5.96 0.58 5.26
N LEU A 46 6.19 -0.73 5.36
CA LEU A 46 5.94 -1.49 6.59
C LEU A 46 6.83 -1.02 7.74
N TYR A 47 8.09 -0.66 7.45
CA TYR A 47 9.03 -0.13 8.44
C TYR A 47 8.60 1.25 8.96
N PHE A 48 8.19 2.16 8.08
CA PHE A 48 7.77 3.51 8.46
C PHE A 48 6.32 3.61 8.96
N PHE A 49 5.48 2.62 8.69
CA PHE A 49 4.03 2.67 8.94
C PHE A 49 3.66 3.17 10.34
N LYS A 50 4.23 2.57 11.41
CA LYS A 50 3.87 2.89 12.79
C LYS A 50 4.16 4.34 13.18
N ALA A 51 5.11 4.98 12.51
CA ALA A 51 5.38 6.41 12.68
C ALA A 51 4.52 7.26 11.75
N ASN A 52 4.49 6.92 10.45
CA ASN A 52 3.83 7.72 9.42
C ASN A 52 2.30 7.79 9.62
N VAL A 53 1.66 6.75 10.14
CA VAL A 53 0.19 6.67 10.27
C VAL A 53 -0.42 7.76 11.17
N PHE A 54 0.38 8.44 12.00
CA PHE A 54 -0.08 9.54 12.86
C PHE A 54 -0.07 10.92 12.20
N PHE A 55 0.60 11.07 11.05
CA PHE A 55 0.72 12.37 10.41
C PHE A 55 -0.55 12.72 9.64
N ARG A 56 -1.05 13.95 9.87
CA ARG A 56 -2.21 14.52 9.16
C ARG A 56 -1.82 15.22 7.86
N THR A 57 -0.55 15.59 7.74
CA THR A 57 0.02 16.25 6.57
C THR A 57 1.29 15.52 6.17
N TYR A 58 1.50 15.41 4.86
CA TYR A 58 2.70 14.79 4.30
C TYR A 58 3.13 15.59 3.08
N GLU A 59 4.34 16.13 3.11
CA GLU A 59 4.94 16.84 1.98
C GLU A 59 5.47 15.80 0.98
N ILE A 60 5.09 15.87 -0.29
CA ILE A 60 5.57 14.92 -1.30
C ILE A 60 6.90 15.43 -1.84
N LYS A 61 7.99 14.71 -1.57
CA LYS A 61 9.34 15.07 -2.03
C LYS A 61 9.76 14.34 -3.30
N SER A 62 9.13 13.22 -3.62
CA SER A 62 9.46 12.40 -4.79
C SER A 62 8.25 11.65 -5.33
N GLU A 63 8.43 11.06 -6.51
CA GLU A 63 7.44 10.16 -7.11
C GLU A 63 7.33 8.84 -6.32
N ALA A 64 8.40 8.42 -5.63
CA ALA A 64 8.42 7.27 -4.73
C ALA A 64 7.60 7.51 -3.45
N ASP A 65 7.58 8.74 -2.93
CA ASP A 65 6.71 9.12 -1.80
C ASP A 65 5.23 8.85 -2.11
N ARG A 66 4.78 9.02 -3.35
CA ARG A 66 3.39 8.71 -3.72
C ARG A 66 3.09 7.22 -3.69
N VAL A 67 4.07 6.36 -3.97
CA VAL A 67 3.93 4.92 -3.79
C VAL A 67 3.88 4.60 -2.30
N LEU A 68 4.78 5.18 -1.50
CA LEU A 68 4.82 5.02 -0.05
C LEU A 68 3.51 5.45 0.64
N ILE A 69 2.95 6.59 0.24
CA ILE A 69 1.66 7.08 0.73
C ILE A 69 0.53 6.09 0.41
N TYR A 70 0.47 5.60 -0.84
CA TYR A 70 -0.55 4.63 -1.24
C TYR A 70 -0.46 3.34 -0.42
N ILE A 71 0.74 2.78 -0.24
CA ILE A 71 0.96 1.57 0.57
C ILE A 71 0.58 1.83 2.03
N THR A 72 0.95 2.99 2.59
CA THR A 72 0.60 3.36 3.97
C THR A 72 -0.92 3.41 4.20
N LEU A 73 -1.66 3.98 3.25
CA LEU A 73 -3.12 3.96 3.30
C LEU A 73 -3.67 2.53 3.17
N TYR A 74 -3.10 1.73 2.27
CA TYR A 74 -3.53 0.35 2.05
C TYR A 74 -3.27 -0.56 3.26
N ILE A 75 -2.13 -0.40 3.96
CA ILE A 75 -1.85 -1.11 5.22
C ILE A 75 -2.97 -0.84 6.24
N THR A 76 -3.48 0.40 6.31
CA THR A 76 -4.60 0.73 7.20
C THR A 76 -5.87 -0.03 6.81
N GLU A 77 -6.18 -0.15 5.51
CA GLU A 77 -7.31 -0.97 5.03
C GLU A 77 -7.14 -2.46 5.37
N CYS A 78 -5.95 -3.00 5.20
CA CYS A 78 -5.64 -4.36 5.60
C CYS A 78 -5.88 -4.56 7.10
N LEU A 79 -5.36 -3.67 7.96
CA LEU A 79 -5.53 -3.78 9.42
C LEU A 79 -7.01 -3.74 9.85
N LYS A 80 -7.86 -2.93 9.20
CA LYS A 80 -9.31 -2.91 9.45
C LYS A 80 -9.95 -4.27 9.21
N ARG A 81 -9.53 -4.98 8.16
CA ARG A 81 -10.02 -6.33 7.81
C ARG A 81 -9.44 -7.39 8.74
N LEU A 82 -8.12 -7.36 8.96
CA LEU A 82 -7.40 -8.29 9.84
C LEU A 82 -7.88 -8.24 11.29
N GLN A 83 -8.42 -7.11 11.76
CA GLN A 83 -9.01 -7.01 13.09
C GLN A 83 -10.16 -8.01 13.33
N LYS A 84 -10.81 -8.49 12.26
CA LYS A 84 -11.91 -9.47 12.32
C LYS A 84 -11.44 -10.91 12.07
N CYS A 85 -10.17 -11.13 11.75
CA CYS A 85 -9.62 -12.44 11.41
C CYS A 85 -8.98 -13.08 12.66
N ALA A 86 -9.54 -14.22 13.10
CA ALA A 86 -9.03 -14.93 14.26
C ALA A 86 -7.76 -15.75 13.95
N THR A 87 -7.63 -16.22 12.71
CA THR A 87 -6.53 -17.10 12.29
C THR A 87 -5.79 -16.54 11.08
N GLN A 88 -4.53 -16.94 10.92
CA GLN A 88 -3.72 -16.60 9.76
C GLN A 88 -4.33 -17.12 8.45
N ALA A 89 -5.01 -18.27 8.46
CA ALA A 89 -5.71 -18.80 7.29
C ALA A 89 -6.84 -17.86 6.82
N GLN A 90 -7.67 -17.38 7.75
CA GLN A 90 -8.71 -16.39 7.45
C GLN A 90 -8.11 -15.08 6.94
N ALA A 91 -7.01 -14.64 7.54
CA ALA A 91 -6.28 -13.46 7.12
C ALA A 91 -5.78 -13.56 5.67
N ASN A 92 -5.21 -14.70 5.28
CA ASN A 92 -4.77 -14.92 3.90
C ASN A 92 -5.92 -14.79 2.90
N THR A 93 -7.06 -15.42 3.16
CA THR A 93 -8.26 -15.32 2.31
C THR A 93 -8.76 -13.87 2.21
N GLU A 94 -8.85 -13.18 3.35
CA GLU A 94 -9.36 -11.80 3.38
C GLU A 94 -8.40 -10.80 2.72
N MET A 95 -7.07 -10.94 2.90
CA MET A 95 -6.09 -10.10 2.22
C MET A 95 -6.06 -10.33 0.72
N TYR A 96 -6.20 -11.58 0.27
CA TYR A 96 -6.32 -11.89 -1.16
C TYR A 96 -7.57 -11.23 -1.75
N SER A 97 -8.73 -11.41 -1.09
CA SER A 97 -10.00 -10.81 -1.49
C SER A 97 -9.92 -9.27 -1.55
N LEU A 98 -9.34 -8.65 -0.53
CA LEU A 98 -9.12 -7.21 -0.50
C LEU A 98 -8.22 -6.74 -1.64
N ALA A 99 -7.09 -7.42 -1.89
CA ALA A 99 -6.12 -7.01 -2.90
C ALA A 99 -6.71 -6.99 -4.32
N ILE A 100 -7.58 -7.95 -4.65
CA ILE A 100 -8.24 -8.03 -5.96
C ILE A 100 -9.51 -7.18 -6.07
N SER A 101 -10.02 -6.65 -4.96
CA SER A 101 -11.20 -5.80 -4.96
C SER A 101 -10.98 -4.52 -5.76
N LYS A 102 -12.08 -3.91 -6.22
CA LYS A 102 -12.04 -2.67 -6.99
C LYS A 102 -11.70 -1.49 -6.09
N PHE A 103 -10.46 -1.01 -6.20
CA PHE A 103 -10.03 0.29 -5.71
C PHE A 103 -10.05 1.32 -6.84
N ASP A 104 -10.49 2.53 -6.51
CA ASP A 104 -10.40 3.68 -7.40
C ASP A 104 -8.92 4.09 -7.56
N ILE A 105 -8.54 4.55 -8.76
CA ILE A 105 -7.19 5.02 -9.08
C ILE A 105 -7.17 6.54 -9.27
N PRO A 106 -6.01 7.21 -9.27
CA PRO A 106 -5.90 8.62 -9.67
C PRO A 106 -6.74 8.98 -10.91
N GLY A 107 -7.61 9.97 -10.76
CA GLY A 107 -8.59 10.41 -11.76
C GLY A 107 -10.01 9.88 -11.53
N ASP A 108 -10.18 8.76 -10.84
CA ASP A 108 -11.50 8.23 -10.48
C ASP A 108 -12.12 9.07 -9.34
N PRO A 109 -13.44 9.35 -9.34
CA PRO A 109 -14.08 10.22 -8.34
C PRO A 109 -13.88 9.77 -6.87
N GLY A 110 -13.72 8.47 -6.62
CA GLY A 110 -13.55 7.93 -5.27
C GLY A 110 -12.10 7.90 -4.78
N PHE A 111 -11.12 8.27 -5.60
CA PHE A 111 -9.72 8.28 -5.17
C PHE A 111 -9.44 9.50 -4.24
N PRO A 112 -9.01 9.29 -2.99
CA PRO A 112 -8.99 10.32 -1.95
C PRO A 112 -7.92 11.42 -2.11
N LEU A 113 -6.97 11.22 -3.03
CA LEU A 113 -5.77 12.03 -3.22
C LEU A 113 -5.64 12.61 -4.64
N ASN A 114 -6.76 12.79 -5.36
CA ASN A 114 -6.78 13.32 -6.73
C ASN A 114 -6.11 14.70 -6.90
N SER A 115 -5.99 15.51 -5.83
CA SER A 115 -5.33 16.82 -5.90
C SER A 115 -3.80 16.74 -6.01
N VAL A 116 -3.20 15.59 -5.68
CA VAL A 116 -1.73 15.42 -5.64
C VAL A 116 -1.24 14.22 -6.47
N TYR A 117 -2.16 13.44 -7.03
CA TYR A 117 -1.87 12.35 -7.96
C TYR A 117 -2.36 12.71 -9.36
N ALA A 118 -1.51 12.50 -10.36
CA ALA A 118 -1.87 12.68 -11.75
C ALA A 118 -2.66 11.47 -12.24
N LYS A 119 -3.79 11.74 -12.90
CA LYS A 119 -4.52 10.68 -13.60
C LYS A 119 -3.64 10.07 -14.71
N PRO A 120 -3.82 8.79 -15.04
CA PRO A 120 -3.17 8.18 -16.21
C PRO A 120 -3.47 8.95 -17.50
N SER A 121 -2.50 9.01 -18.42
CA SER A 121 -2.60 9.82 -19.64
C SER A 121 -3.54 9.22 -20.67
N ASN A 122 -3.65 7.90 -20.68
CA ASN A 122 -4.43 7.13 -21.66
C ASN A 122 -4.97 5.82 -21.01
N PRO A 123 -5.88 5.10 -21.69
CA PRO A 123 -6.45 3.86 -21.16
C PRO A 123 -5.42 2.74 -20.86
N MET A 124 -4.32 2.65 -21.61
CA MET A 124 -3.25 1.67 -21.38
C MET A 124 -2.50 1.97 -20.08
N ASP A 125 -2.14 3.23 -19.85
CA ASP A 125 -1.52 3.67 -18.60
C ASP A 125 -2.46 3.42 -17.41
N ALA A 126 -3.77 3.62 -17.61
CA ALA A 126 -4.77 3.36 -16.57
C ALA A 126 -4.84 1.88 -16.21
N ASP A 127 -4.77 0.99 -17.20
CA ASP A 127 -4.71 -0.45 -16.96
C ASP A 127 -3.41 -0.85 -16.26
N THR A 128 -2.27 -0.32 -16.72
CA THR A 128 -0.97 -0.56 -16.11
C THR A 128 -0.93 -0.08 -14.66
N MET A 129 -1.50 1.09 -14.37
CA MET A 129 -1.64 1.60 -13.00
C MET A 129 -2.48 0.67 -12.13
N ARG A 130 -3.62 0.17 -12.63
CA ARG A 130 -4.47 -0.78 -11.88
C ARG A 130 -3.73 -2.07 -11.57
N GLN A 131 -3.02 -2.63 -12.56
CA GLN A 131 -2.23 -3.84 -12.38
C GLN A 131 -1.07 -3.62 -11.40
N TYR A 132 -0.35 -2.50 -11.49
CA TYR A 132 0.73 -2.16 -10.55
C TYR A 132 0.22 -2.03 -9.12
N LEU A 133 -0.86 -1.28 -8.92
CA LEU A 133 -1.45 -1.10 -7.60
C LEU A 133 -2.03 -2.43 -7.05
N GLN A 134 -2.60 -3.28 -7.90
CA GLN A 134 -3.04 -4.63 -7.50
C GLN A 134 -1.87 -5.50 -7.05
N GLN A 135 -0.77 -5.50 -7.81
CA GLN A 135 0.44 -6.25 -7.49
C GLN A 135 1.02 -5.80 -6.14
N ILE A 136 1.11 -4.48 -5.91
CA ILE A 136 1.48 -3.90 -4.61
C ILE A 136 0.55 -4.37 -3.50
N ARG A 137 -0.77 -4.34 -3.73
CA ARG A 137 -1.77 -4.74 -2.73
C ARG A 137 -1.65 -6.21 -2.34
N GLN A 138 -1.40 -7.09 -3.30
CA GLN A 138 -1.24 -8.52 -3.04
C GLN A 138 0.01 -8.77 -2.19
N GLU A 139 1.15 -8.23 -2.61
CA GLU A 139 2.42 -8.41 -1.91
C GLU A 139 2.40 -7.77 -0.51
N THR A 140 1.84 -6.57 -0.38
CA THR A 140 1.67 -5.89 0.92
C THR A 140 0.81 -6.71 1.87
N GLY A 141 -0.28 -7.29 1.38
CA GLY A 141 -1.18 -8.11 2.19
C GLY A 141 -0.47 -9.34 2.78
N VAL A 142 0.27 -10.08 1.95
CA VAL A 142 1.04 -11.26 2.38
C VAL A 142 2.08 -10.89 3.43
N ARG A 143 2.92 -9.88 3.16
CA ARG A 143 3.97 -9.47 4.10
C ARG A 143 3.40 -8.90 5.40
N LEU A 144 2.26 -8.22 5.35
CA LEU A 144 1.61 -7.70 6.55
C LEU A 144 1.07 -8.83 7.44
N ILE A 145 0.54 -9.92 6.86
CA ILE A 145 0.09 -11.08 7.63
C ILE A 145 1.24 -11.63 8.49
N GLU A 146 2.43 -11.78 7.91
CA GLU A 146 3.62 -12.25 8.65
C GLU A 146 3.94 -11.32 9.84
N LYS A 147 3.80 -10.00 9.67
CA LYS A 147 4.03 -9.03 10.76
C LYS A 147 2.92 -9.06 11.82
N VAL A 148 1.68 -9.32 11.44
CA VAL A 148 0.52 -9.31 12.33
C VAL A 148 0.42 -10.61 13.12
N TYR A 149 0.63 -11.77 12.49
CA TYR A 149 0.45 -13.08 13.13
C TYR A 149 1.73 -13.71 13.67
N GLY A 150 2.91 -13.28 13.20
CA GLY A 150 4.20 -13.77 13.68
C GLY A 150 4.31 -15.30 13.68
N GLU A 151 5.12 -15.85 14.59
CA GLU A 151 5.32 -17.29 14.77
C GLU A 151 4.22 -17.96 15.61
N ASP A 152 3.55 -17.20 16.48
CA ASP A 152 2.52 -17.73 17.39
C ASP A 152 1.14 -17.89 16.72
N GLY A 153 1.00 -17.42 15.47
CA GLY A 153 -0.21 -17.53 14.66
C GLY A 153 -1.38 -16.71 15.21
N LYS A 154 -1.13 -15.75 16.12
CA LYS A 154 -2.16 -14.93 16.76
C LYS A 154 -2.05 -13.46 16.34
N PRO A 155 -3.18 -12.77 16.14
CA PRO A 155 -3.14 -11.39 15.69
C PRO A 155 -2.55 -10.45 16.76
N SER A 156 -1.49 -9.73 16.38
CA SER A 156 -0.75 -8.82 17.23
C SER A 156 -1.54 -7.55 17.55
N LYS A 157 -1.86 -7.35 18.83
CA LYS A 157 -2.49 -6.10 19.32
C LYS A 157 -1.67 -4.85 19.00
N TRP A 158 -0.35 -4.99 18.83
CA TRP A 158 0.60 -3.91 18.51
C TRP A 158 0.58 -3.50 17.04
N TRP A 159 -0.13 -4.24 16.20
CA TRP A 159 -0.46 -3.85 14.83
C TRP A 159 -1.93 -3.47 14.71
N LEU A 160 -2.83 -4.27 15.31
CA LEU A 160 -4.27 -4.01 15.23
C LEU A 160 -4.72 -2.71 15.91
N CYS A 161 -3.95 -2.17 16.88
CA CYS A 161 -4.27 -0.88 17.49
C CYS A 161 -4.26 0.30 16.48
N PHE A 162 -3.62 0.13 15.33
CA PHE A 162 -3.56 1.12 14.26
C PHE A 162 -4.75 1.06 13.28
N ALA A 163 -5.62 0.04 13.35
CA ALA A 163 -6.75 -0.14 12.41
C ALA A 163 -7.72 1.05 12.35
N LYS A 164 -7.82 1.83 13.43
CA LYS A 164 -8.68 3.04 13.50
C LYS A 164 -7.94 4.34 13.18
N LYS A 165 -6.62 4.30 12.95
CA LYS A 165 -5.83 5.48 12.61
C LYS A 165 -6.04 5.82 11.13
N LYS A 166 -5.85 7.10 10.79
CA LYS A 166 -6.00 7.60 9.42
C LYS A 166 -4.80 8.45 9.07
N PHE A 167 -3.94 7.90 8.23
CA PHE A 167 -2.86 8.68 7.65
C PHE A 167 -3.44 9.78 6.74
N MET A 168 -2.97 11.02 6.91
CA MET A 168 -3.47 12.21 6.21
C MET A 168 -4.98 12.49 6.35
N ASP A 169 -5.63 11.90 7.35
CA ASP A 169 -7.10 11.86 7.47
C ASP A 169 -7.81 11.29 6.22
N LYS A 170 -7.11 10.46 5.42
CA LYS A 170 -7.61 9.82 4.21
C LYS A 170 -7.85 8.31 4.41
N SER A 171 -8.59 7.72 3.48
CA SER A 171 -8.96 6.30 3.44
C SER A 171 -9.11 5.89 1.98
N LEU A 172 -8.58 4.72 1.60
CA LEU A 172 -8.75 4.20 0.23
C LEU A 172 -10.14 3.59 0.02
N SER A 173 -10.75 3.11 1.10
CA SER A 173 -12.18 2.81 1.13
C SER A 173 -12.96 4.08 1.42
N GLY A 174 -13.95 4.40 0.56
CA GLY A 174 -14.90 5.49 0.83
C GLY A 174 -15.70 5.24 2.11
N PRO A 175 -16.40 6.26 2.66
CA PRO A 175 -17.24 6.08 3.84
C PRO A 175 -18.28 4.97 3.60
N GLY A 176 -18.24 3.92 4.41
CA GLY A 176 -19.23 2.84 4.39
C GLY A 176 -18.91 1.60 3.54
N LYS A 177 -17.66 1.40 3.10
CA LYS A 177 -17.18 0.15 2.46
C LYS A 177 -16.26 -0.69 3.35
#